data_AF-A0A2E0HTP9-F1
#
_entry.id   AF-A0A2E0HTP9-F1
#
_cell.length_a   1.000
_cell.length_b   1.000
_cell.length_c   1.000
_cell.angle_alpha   90.00
_cell.angle_beta   90.00
_cell.angle_gamma   90.00
#
_symmetry.space_group_name_H-M   'P 1'
#
loop_
_entity.id
_entity.type
_entity.pdbx_description
1 polymer ?
#
loop_
_entity_poly.entity_id
_entity_poly.type
_entity_poly.pdbx_seq_one_letter_code
_entity_poly.pdbx_strand_id
1 'polypeptide(L)'
;MKSQLRSDKLAMGLSLACVIHCFFAPSIIILAYGISSFAVEAELIHYLLLFLTLPISAFALHIGYKNHKVVSFVYSGFIGLSLLILAVVLESILGEPGERGLTVIGSIILAFSHYKNHRICKELECEECHS
;
A
#
# COMPACT_ATOMS: atom_id res chain seq x y z
N MET A 1 9.64 -18.29 -3.74
CA MET A 1 9.01 -18.85 -4.95
C MET A 1 7.51 -18.53 -4.97
N LYS A 2 6.59 -19.32 -4.38
CA LYS A 2 5.19 -18.87 -4.11
C LYS A 2 5.09 -17.65 -3.18
N SER A 3 6.16 -17.40 -2.42
CA SER A 3 6.29 -16.22 -1.55
C SER A 3 6.05 -14.91 -2.30
N GLN A 4 6.53 -14.78 -3.55
CA GLN A 4 6.33 -13.55 -4.33
C GLN A 4 4.85 -13.32 -4.66
N LEU A 5 4.19 -14.30 -5.27
CA LEU A 5 2.78 -14.23 -5.63
C LEU A 5 1.88 -13.94 -4.41
N ARG A 6 2.22 -14.53 -3.26
CA ARG A 6 1.51 -14.28 -2.00
C ARG A 6 1.79 -12.87 -1.48
N SER A 7 3.06 -12.44 -1.46
CA SER A 7 3.42 -11.12 -0.95
C SER A 7 2.91 -9.99 -1.84
N ASP A 8 2.92 -10.14 -3.17
CA ASP A 8 2.34 -9.15 -4.10
C ASP A 8 0.82 -9.02 -3.90
N LYS A 9 0.10 -10.14 -3.74
CA LYS A 9 -1.34 -10.10 -3.44
C LYS A 9 -1.63 -9.46 -2.09
N LEU A 10 -0.85 -9.77 -1.07
CA LEU A 10 -0.98 -9.17 0.26
C LEU A 10 -0.68 -7.67 0.22
N ALA A 11 0.43 -7.26 -0.40
CA ALA A 11 0.81 -5.85 -0.53
C ALA A 11 -0.23 -5.03 -1.30
N MET A 12 -0.72 -5.58 -2.42
CA MET A 12 -1.80 -4.96 -3.20
C MET A 12 -3.11 -4.88 -2.40
N GLY A 13 -3.48 -5.96 -1.70
CA GLY A 13 -4.68 -6.00 -0.87
C GLY A 13 -4.64 -4.99 0.27
N LEU A 14 -3.51 -4.88 0.97
CA LEU A 14 -3.28 -3.88 2.02
C LEU A 14 -3.34 -2.45 1.46
N SER A 15 -2.74 -2.21 0.30
CA SER A 15 -2.80 -0.90 -0.38
C SER A 15 -4.24 -0.52 -0.74
N LEU A 16 -5.02 -1.46 -1.29
CA LEU A 16 -6.44 -1.23 -1.60
C LEU A 16 -7.29 -1.03 -0.35
N ALA A 17 -7.03 -1.80 0.71
CA ALA A 17 -7.70 -1.63 2.00
C ALA A 17 -7.41 -0.23 2.58
N CYS A 18 -6.17 0.25 2.47
CA CYS A 18 -5.78 1.60 2.87
C CYS A 18 -6.53 2.68 2.07
N VAL A 19 -6.65 2.54 0.75
CA VAL A 19 -7.43 3.47 -0.10
C VAL A 19 -8.90 3.50 0.33
N ILE A 20 -9.53 2.33 0.47
CA ILE A 20 -10.95 2.22 0.85
C ILE A 20 -11.16 2.84 2.24
N HIS A 21 -10.31 2.48 3.21
CA HIS A 21 -10.37 3.02 4.57
C HIS A 21 -10.25 4.54 4.59
N CYS A 22 -9.17 5.09 4.00
CA CYS A 22 -8.91 6.53 4.03
C CYS A 22 -9.98 7.35 3.30
N PHE A 23 -10.61 6.78 2.28
CA PHE A 23 -11.66 7.47 1.52
C PHE A 23 -13.03 7.42 2.21
N PHE A 24 -13.42 6.27 2.79
CA PHE A 24 -14.76 6.06 3.33
C PHE A 24 -14.87 6.25 4.85
N ALA A 25 -13.80 6.01 5.63
CA ALA A 25 -13.84 6.20 7.08
C ALA A 25 -14.30 7.62 7.49
N PRO A 26 -13.86 8.72 6.84
CA PRO A 26 -14.35 10.06 7.18
C PRO A 26 -15.88 10.20 7.01
N SER A 27 -16.44 9.61 5.95
CA SER A 27 -17.88 9.67 5.69
C SER A 27 -18.67 8.91 6.76
N ILE A 28 -18.16 7.74 7.18
CA ILE A 28 -18.78 6.91 8.22
C ILE A 28 -18.78 7.64 9.56
N ILE A 29 -17.66 8.27 9.94
CA ILE A 29 -17.54 9.02 11.20
C ILE A 29 -18.55 10.18 11.26
N ILE A 30 -18.71 10.92 10.16
CA ILE A 30 -19.68 12.02 10.08
C ILE A 30 -21.11 11.50 10.27
N LEU A 31 -21.47 10.39 9.61
CA LEU A 31 -22.80 9.78 9.73
C LEU A 31 -23.06 9.14 11.10
N ALA A 32 -22.02 8.67 11.79
CA ALA A 32 -22.09 8.10 13.12
C ALA A 32 -22.30 9.14 14.24
N TYR A 33 -22.62 10.40 13.91
CA TYR A 33 -22.91 11.47 14.88
C TYR A 33 -21.75 11.77 15.86
N GLY A 34 -20.49 11.63 15.41
CA GLY A 34 -19.33 12.12 16.17
C GLY A 34 -18.99 11.32 17.44
N ILE A 35 -19.28 10.02 17.46
CA ILE A 35 -18.83 9.14 18.55
C ILE A 35 -17.30 9.09 18.55
N SER A 36 -16.68 9.70 19.56
CA SER A 36 -15.22 9.86 19.67
C SER A 36 -14.45 8.52 19.60
N SER A 37 -15.01 7.42 20.12
CA SER A 37 -14.37 6.10 20.04
C SER A 37 -14.16 5.61 18.61
N PHE A 38 -15.09 5.89 17.70
CA PHE A 38 -14.97 5.50 16.29
C PHE A 38 -13.84 6.27 15.58
N ALA A 39 -13.61 7.53 15.95
CA ALA A 39 -12.52 8.33 15.37
C ALA A 39 -11.15 7.75 15.77
N VAL A 40 -10.97 7.42 17.06
CA VAL A 40 -9.74 6.80 17.56
C VAL A 40 -9.50 5.43 16.93
N GLU A 41 -10.53 4.59 16.84
CA GLU A 41 -10.42 3.27 16.19
C GLU A 41 -10.05 3.39 14.71
N ALA A 42 -10.64 4.33 13.97
CA ALA A 42 -10.32 4.55 12.57
C ALA A 42 -8.89 5.02 12.34
N GLU A 43 -8.36 5.86 13.23
CA GLU A 43 -6.97 6.32 13.20
C GLU A 43 -5.99 5.18 13.50
N LEU A 44 -6.29 4.33 14.49
CA LEU A 44 -5.49 3.14 14.79
C LEU A 44 -5.46 2.16 13.61
N ILE A 45 -6.59 1.95 12.93
CA ILE A 45 -6.66 1.10 11.73
C ILE A 45 -5.80 1.68 10.60
N HIS A 46 -5.82 3.01 10.40
CA HIS A 46 -4.99 3.67 9.39
C HIS A 46 -3.50 3.44 9.63
N TYR A 47 -3.02 3.69 10.86
CA TYR A 47 -1.60 3.46 11.20
C TYR A 47 -1.21 1.99 11.16
N LEU A 48 -2.10 1.08 11.56
CA LEU A 48 -1.87 -0.36 11.44
C LEU A 48 -1.71 -0.78 9.97
N LEU A 49 -2.57 -0.28 9.08
CA LEU A 49 -2.48 -0.55 7.66
C LEU A 49 -1.17 -0.02 7.07
N LEU A 50 -0.74 1.20 7.43
CA LEU A 50 0.55 1.74 7.00
C LEU A 50 1.73 0.90 7.51
N PHE A 51 1.71 0.56 8.81
CA PHE A 51 2.74 -0.26 9.45
C PHE A 51 2.90 -1.63 8.78
N LEU A 52 1.80 -2.25 8.33
CA LEU A 52 1.85 -3.52 7.60
C LEU A 52 2.23 -3.32 6.12
N THR A 53 1.69 -2.29 5.48
CA THR A 53 1.88 -2.03 4.04
C THR A 53 3.34 -1.75 3.71
N LEU A 54 4.02 -0.92 4.50
CA LEU A 54 5.41 -0.53 4.24
C LEU A 54 6.38 -1.74 4.16
N PRO A 55 6.53 -2.59 5.19
CA PRO A 55 7.47 -3.71 5.17
C PRO A 55 7.04 -4.80 4.18
N ILE A 56 5.75 -5.11 4.07
CA ILE A 56 5.26 -6.16 3.16
C ILE A 56 5.47 -5.76 1.70
N SER A 57 5.21 -4.50 1.36
CA SER A 57 5.43 -3.98 0.00
C SER A 57 6.91 -3.92 -0.34
N ALA A 58 7.76 -3.41 0.57
CA ALA A 58 9.21 -3.40 0.38
C ALA A 58 9.77 -4.81 0.14
N PHE A 59 9.33 -5.78 0.95
CA PHE A 59 9.72 -7.18 0.79
C PHE A 59 9.25 -7.77 -0.55
N ALA A 60 8.01 -7.54 -0.94
CA ALA A 60 7.46 -8.04 -2.21
C ALA A 60 8.18 -7.45 -3.42
N LEU A 61 8.49 -6.14 -3.40
CA LEU A 61 9.27 -5.47 -4.45
C LEU A 61 10.69 -6.02 -4.54
N HIS A 62 11.35 -6.25 -3.40
CA HIS A 62 12.70 -6.81 -3.35
C HIS A 62 12.75 -8.21 -3.96
N ILE A 63 11.81 -9.10 -3.58
CA ILE A 63 11.72 -10.44 -4.16
C ILE A 63 11.39 -10.37 -5.66
N GLY A 64 10.42 -9.54 -6.06
CA GLY A 64 10.07 -9.38 -7.47
C GLY A 64 11.26 -8.94 -8.32
N TYR A 65 12.04 -7.97 -7.83
CA TYR A 65 13.23 -7.50 -8.54
C TYR A 65 14.31 -8.59 -8.64
N LYS A 66 14.54 -9.32 -7.55
CA LYS A 66 15.50 -10.43 -7.53
C LYS A 66 15.15 -11.52 -8.55
N ASN A 67 13.86 -11.84 -8.69
CA ASN A 67 13.39 -12.92 -9.55
C ASN A 67 13.33 -12.49 -11.03
N HIS A 68 12.85 -11.28 -11.32
CA HIS A 68 12.54 -10.86 -12.70
C HIS A 68 13.55 -9.88 -13.30
N LYS A 69 14.36 -9.21 -12.47
CA LYS A 69 15.31 -8.14 -12.85
C LYS A 69 14.68 -6.99 -13.66
N VAL A 70 13.35 -6.83 -13.59
CA VAL A 70 12.62 -5.74 -14.25
C VAL A 70 12.49 -4.56 -13.29
N VAL A 71 12.91 -3.37 -13.73
CA VAL A 71 12.92 -2.15 -12.90
C VAL A 71 11.63 -1.33 -12.98
N SER A 72 10.79 -1.57 -13.99
CA SER A 72 9.65 -0.69 -14.31
C SER A 72 8.55 -0.68 -13.24
N PHE A 73 8.37 -1.76 -12.48
CA PHE A 73 7.49 -1.77 -11.32
C PHE A 73 8.19 -1.27 -10.06
N VAL A 74 9.50 -1.56 -9.90
CA VAL A 74 10.29 -1.10 -8.75
C VAL A 74 10.26 0.43 -8.62
N TYR A 75 10.38 1.14 -9.74
CA TYR A 75 10.30 2.61 -9.74
C TYR A 75 8.95 3.14 -9.23
N SER A 76 7.83 2.59 -9.73
CA SER A 76 6.50 2.96 -9.21
C SER A 76 6.33 2.57 -7.74
N GLY A 77 6.83 1.41 -7.33
CA GLY A 77 6.76 0.95 -5.95
C GLY A 77 7.55 1.85 -5.01
N PHE A 78 8.74 2.30 -5.42
CA PHE A 78 9.55 3.25 -4.67
C PHE A 78 8.82 4.59 -4.51
N ILE A 79 8.25 5.15 -5.57
CA ILE A 79 7.44 6.38 -5.49
C ILE A 79 6.29 6.21 -4.50
N GLY A 80 5.53 5.11 -4.61
CA GLY A 80 4.43 4.82 -3.70
C GLY A 80 4.88 4.77 -2.23
N LEU A 81 5.95 4.02 -1.94
CA LEU A 81 6.53 3.92 -0.60
C LEU A 81 7.02 5.28 -0.07
N SER A 82 7.71 6.07 -0.90
CA SER A 82 8.16 7.39 -0.51
C SER A 82 7.00 8.32 -0.16
N LEU A 83 5.91 8.27 -0.92
CA LEU A 83 4.70 9.06 -0.61
C LEU A 83 4.07 8.64 0.71
N LEU A 84 3.99 7.35 1.01
CA LEU A 84 3.48 6.86 2.31
C LEU A 84 4.35 7.33 3.48
N ILE A 85 5.68 7.26 3.33
CA ILE A 85 6.61 7.75 4.35
C ILE A 85 6.48 9.27 4.53
N LEU A 86 6.41 10.02 3.42
CA LEU A 86 6.25 11.47 3.46
C LEU A 86 4.93 11.89 4.09
N ALA A 87 3.84 11.14 3.86
CA ALA A 87 2.55 11.41 4.49
C ALA A 87 2.70 11.47 6.02
N VAL A 88 3.29 10.42 6.61
CA VAL A 88 3.48 10.32 8.08
C VAL A 88 4.49 11.34 8.59
N VAL A 89 5.63 11.51 7.91
CA VAL A 89 6.70 12.42 8.40
C VAL A 89 6.27 13.89 8.33
N LEU A 90 5.47 14.26 7.33
CA LEU A 90 5.02 15.63 7.11
C LEU A 90 3.60 15.89 7.63
N GLU A 91 3.00 14.98 8.39
CA GLU A 91 1.64 15.13 8.93
C GLU A 91 1.46 16.47 9.67
N SER A 92 2.43 16.84 10.51
CA SER A 92 2.42 18.12 11.26
C SER A 92 2.39 19.37 10.37
N ILE A 93 2.83 19.26 9.11
CA ILE A 93 2.89 20.37 8.13
C ILE A 93 1.69 20.32 7.18
N LEU A 94 1.30 19.11 6.75
CA LEU A 94 0.23 18.87 5.77
C LEU A 94 -1.17 18.86 6.41
N GLY A 95 -1.23 18.61 7.72
CA GLY A 95 -2.47 18.33 8.45
C GLY A 95 -3.10 16.99 8.04
N GLU A 96 -4.11 16.59 8.81
CA GLU A 96 -4.85 15.33 8.62
C GLU A 96 -5.40 15.15 7.18
N PRO A 97 -5.96 16.16 6.49
CA PRO A 97 -6.42 15.98 5.11
C PRO A 97 -5.27 15.76 4.12
N GLY A 98 -4.12 16.42 4.34
CA GLY A 98 -2.96 16.30 3.47
C GLY A 98 -2.26 14.95 3.62
N GLU A 99 -2.10 14.48 4.85
CA GLU A 99 -1.59 13.14 5.15
C GLU A 99 -2.45 12.05 4.48
N ARG A 100 -3.79 12.13 4.64
CA ARG A 100 -4.73 11.20 3.99
C ARG A 100 -4.67 11.27 2.47
N GLY A 101 -4.61 12.47 1.91
CA GLY A 101 -4.49 12.68 0.46
C GLY A 101 -3.23 12.02 -0.11
N LEU A 102 -2.06 12.27 0.51
CA LEU A 102 -0.80 11.64 0.12
C LEU A 102 -0.84 10.12 0.30
N THR A 103 -1.45 9.64 1.38
CA THR A 103 -1.60 8.20 1.65
C THR A 103 -2.42 7.51 0.57
N VAL A 104 -3.55 8.09 0.17
CA VAL A 104 -4.39 7.55 -0.91
C VAL A 104 -3.62 7.51 -2.23
N ILE A 105 -2.94 8.60 -2.61
CA ILE A 105 -2.15 8.65 -3.85
C ILE A 105 -1.01 7.61 -3.81
N GLY A 106 -0.27 7.56 -2.70
CA GLY A 106 0.81 6.59 -2.48
C GLY A 106 0.34 5.15 -2.58
N SER A 107 -0.76 4.81 -1.90
CA SER A 107 -1.35 3.47 -1.91
C SER A 107 -1.88 3.06 -3.30
N ILE A 108 -2.46 3.97 -4.08
CA ILE A 108 -2.87 3.68 -5.46
C ILE A 108 -1.65 3.34 -6.33
N ILE A 109 -0.60 4.17 -6.27
CA ILE A 109 0.64 3.94 -7.02
C ILE A 109 1.29 2.62 -6.61
N LEU A 110 1.31 2.32 -5.31
CA LEU A 110 1.89 1.10 -4.76
C LEU A 110 1.10 -0.15 -5.18
N ALA A 111 -0.24 -0.10 -5.13
CA ALA A 111 -1.10 -1.17 -5.64
C ALA A 111 -0.86 -1.42 -7.14
N PHE A 112 -0.74 -0.36 -7.94
CA PHE A 112 -0.43 -0.46 -9.36
C PHE A 112 0.95 -1.10 -9.63
N SER A 113 1.94 -0.75 -8.81
CA SER A 113 3.26 -1.39 -8.85
C SER A 113 3.19 -2.90 -8.64
N HIS A 114 2.49 -3.36 -7.60
CA HIS A 114 2.31 -4.79 -7.35
C HIS A 114 1.49 -5.49 -8.44
N TYR A 115 0.54 -4.77 -9.07
CA TYR A 115 -0.21 -5.30 -10.21
C TYR A 115 0.71 -5.55 -11.40
N LYS A 116 1.60 -4.60 -11.70
CA LYS A 116 2.62 -4.78 -12.75
C LYS A 116 3.58 -5.92 -12.43
N ASN A 117 4.08 -6.01 -11.19
CA ASN A 117 4.98 -7.09 -10.78
C ASN A 117 4.31 -8.48 -10.94
N HIS A 118 3.06 -8.60 -10.49
CA HIS A 118 2.27 -9.83 -10.62
C HIS A 118 2.01 -10.20 -12.08
N ARG A 119 1.75 -9.22 -12.95
CA ARG A 119 1.60 -9.44 -14.39
C ARG A 119 2.87 -9.95 -15.06
N ILE A 120 4.00 -9.30 -14.79
CA ILE A 120 5.31 -9.71 -15.34
C ILE A 120 5.64 -11.14 -14.91
N CYS A 121 5.39 -11.49 -13.64
CA CYS A 121 5.58 -12.84 -13.13
C CYS A 121 4.78 -13.89 -13.93
N LYS A 122 3.52 -13.56 -14.30
CA LYS A 122 2.70 -14.43 -15.15
C LYS A 122 3.20 -14.52 -16.58
N GLU A 123 3.63 -13.40 -17.17
CA GLU A 123 4.10 -13.33 -18.56
C GLU A 123 5.42 -14.07 -18.78
N LEU A 124 6.30 -14.10 -17.78
CA LEU A 124 7.60 -14.77 -17.86
C LEU A 124 7.54 -16.28 -17.56
N GLU A 125 6.36 -16.82 -17.20
CA GLU A 125 6.14 -18.23 -16.87
C GLU A 125 7.21 -18.85 -15.97
N CYS A 126 7.75 -18.08 -15.01
CA CYS A 126 8.94 -18.50 -14.28
C CYS A 126 8.70 -19.79 -13.49
N GLU A 127 9.48 -20.83 -13.79
CA GLU A 127 9.43 -22.10 -13.05
C GLU A 127 9.66 -21.86 -11.55
N GLU A 128 10.59 -20.98 -11.19
CA GLU A 128 10.86 -20.59 -9.80
C GLU A 128 9.70 -19.83 -9.14
N CYS A 129 8.75 -19.24 -9.86
CA CYS A 129 7.59 -18.60 -9.22
C CYS A 129 6.36 -19.51 -9.19
N HIS A 130 6.25 -20.43 -10.16
CA HIS A 130 5.03 -21.19 -10.44
C HIS A 130 5.07 -22.66 -10.00
N SER A 131 6.22 -23.18 -9.53
CA SER A 131 6.33 -24.54 -8.94
C SER A 131 5.85 -24.63 -7.48
#